data_AF-A0A538RRR1-F1
#
_entry.id   AF-A0A538RRR1-F1
#
_cell.length_a   1.000
_cell.length_b   1.000
_cell.length_c   1.000
_cell.angle_alpha   90.00
_cell.angle_beta   90.00
_cell.angle_gamma   90.00
#
_symmetry.space_group_name_H-M   'P 1'
#
loop_
_entity.id
_entity.type
_entity.pdbx_description
1 polymer ?
#
loop_
_entity_poly.entity_id
_entity_poly.type
_entity_poly.pdbx_seq_one_letter_code
_entity_poly.pdbx_strand_id
1 'polypeptide(L)'
;LERMMDLIFRSIEADRGCIMLRTGDSNQFEPKAIRWRQGLPTEEKFALSRTIMDYVLREKQGVLVSDAAQDERFNAGQSIVRFGIREAMCVPMKGRHETLGVV
;
A
#
# COMPACT_ATOMS: atom_id res chain seq x y z
N LEU A 1 -5.73 9.92 -10.23
CA LEU A 1 -5.00 9.35 -9.08
C LEU A 1 -4.80 10.37 -7.98
N GLU A 2 -4.28 11.57 -8.29
CA GLU A 2 -4.14 12.68 -7.32
C GLU A 2 -5.42 12.98 -6.52
N ARG A 3 -6.56 13.19 -7.19
CA ARG A 3 -7.83 13.46 -6.49
C ARG A 3 -8.29 12.33 -5.56
N MET A 4 -7.94 11.08 -5.87
CA MET A 4 -8.22 9.94 -4.99
C MET A 4 -7.33 10.00 -3.75
N MET A 5 -6.04 10.27 -3.93
CA MET A 5 -5.11 10.50 -2.82
C MET A 5 -5.53 11.67 -1.94
N ASP A 6 -6.06 12.75 -2.52
CA ASP A 6 -6.63 13.88 -1.76
C ASP A 6 -7.76 13.43 -0.84
N LEU A 7 -8.70 12.65 -1.36
CA LEU A 7 -9.85 12.17 -0.59
C LEU A 7 -9.42 11.21 0.52
N ILE A 8 -8.50 10.28 0.23
CA ILE A 8 -7.96 9.36 1.22
C ILE A 8 -7.30 10.15 2.35
N PHE A 9 -6.36 11.04 2.05
CA PHE A 9 -5.63 11.80 3.08
C PHE A 9 -6.50 12.82 3.85
N ARG A 10 -7.67 13.19 3.32
CA ARG A 10 -8.67 13.98 4.05
C ARG A 10 -9.53 13.12 4.98
N SER A 11 -9.65 11.82 4.69
CA SER A 11 -10.50 10.89 5.44
C SER A 11 -9.74 10.14 6.52
N ILE A 12 -8.43 9.93 6.33
CA ILE A 12 -7.56 9.21 7.26
C ILE A 12 -6.27 9.97 7.56
N GLU A 13 -5.73 9.77 8.77
CA GLU A 13 -4.48 10.37 9.21
C GLU A 13 -3.25 9.55 8.76
N ALA A 14 -3.16 9.22 7.47
CA ALA A 14 -2.01 8.47 6.93
C ALA A 14 -0.76 9.35 6.77
N ASP A 15 0.41 8.81 7.09
CA ASP A 15 1.71 9.48 6.86
C ASP A 15 2.17 9.37 5.41
N ARG A 16 1.92 8.21 4.80
CA ARG A 16 2.41 7.82 3.48
C ARG A 16 1.31 7.04 2.76
N GLY A 17 1.20 7.19 1.45
CA GLY A 17 0.29 6.41 0.64
C GLY A 17 0.77 6.29 -0.79
N CYS A 18 0.44 5.17 -1.43
CA CYS A 18 0.84 4.90 -2.81
C CYS A 18 -0.24 4.11 -3.52
N ILE A 19 -0.46 4.47 -4.78
CA ILE A 19 -1.30 3.69 -5.67
C ILE A 19 -0.38 2.93 -6.62
N MET A 20 -0.44 1.61 -6.55
CA MET A 20 0.24 0.70 -7.46
C MET A 20 -0.76 0.23 -8.52
N LEU A 21 -0.44 0.38 -9.79
CA LEU A 21 -1.25 -0.17 -10.89
C LEU A 21 -0.49 -1.25 -11.64
N ARG A 22 -1.23 -2.24 -12.14
CA ARG A 22 -0.72 -3.26 -13.04
C ARG A 22 -0.29 -2.61 -14.35
N THR A 23 0.88 -3.00 -14.87
CA THR A 23 1.42 -2.47 -16.13
C THR A 23 1.36 -3.51 -17.25
N GLY A 24 0.55 -3.22 -18.27
CA GLY A 24 0.36 -4.07 -19.45
C GLY A 24 -0.20 -5.45 -19.10
N ASP A 25 0.14 -6.45 -19.92
CA ASP A 25 -0.23 -7.86 -19.70
C ASP A 25 0.67 -8.55 -18.66
N SER A 26 1.67 -7.83 -18.14
CA SER A 26 2.54 -8.36 -17.11
C SER A 26 1.84 -8.36 -15.75
N ASN A 27 2.10 -9.36 -14.91
CA ASN A 27 1.63 -9.39 -13.53
C ASN A 27 2.47 -8.47 -12.61
N GLN A 28 3.06 -7.40 -13.17
CA GLN A 28 3.88 -6.44 -12.45
C GLN A 28 3.05 -5.22 -12.07
N PHE A 29 3.33 -4.69 -10.88
CA PHE A 29 2.68 -3.50 -10.34
C PHE A 29 3.72 -2.39 -10.19
N GLU A 30 3.36 -1.21 -10.68
CA GLU A 30 4.21 -0.02 -10.63
C GLU A 30 3.52 1.12 -9.88
N PRO A 31 4.27 1.96 -9.15
CA PRO A 31 3.72 3.14 -8.52
C PRO A 31 3.25 4.14 -9.58
N LYS A 32 1.99 4.58 -9.48
CA LYS A 32 1.41 5.63 -10.33
C LYS A 32 1.05 6.90 -9.56
N ALA A 33 1.00 6.83 -8.23
CA ALA A 33 0.92 7.99 -7.36
C ALA A 33 1.57 7.64 -6.02
N ILE A 34 2.32 8.59 -5.44
CA ILE A 34 2.89 8.47 -4.11
C ILE A 34 2.66 9.80 -3.40
N ARG A 35 2.27 9.75 -2.13
CA ARG A 35 2.05 10.92 -1.30
C ARG A 35 2.64 10.73 0.09
N TRP A 36 3.26 11.79 0.57
CA TRP A 36 3.66 11.96 1.96
C TRP A 36 2.83 13.08 2.58
N ARG A 37 2.55 12.96 3.86
CA ARG A 37 1.98 14.04 4.66
C ARG A 37 3.00 15.19 4.72
N GLN A 38 2.51 16.43 4.59
CA GLN A 38 3.35 17.61 4.71
C GLN A 38 3.94 17.72 6.12
N GLY A 39 5.21 18.12 6.22
CA GLY A 39 5.94 18.25 7.48
C GLY A 39 6.73 17.00 7.91
N LEU A 40 6.63 15.90 7.15
CA LEU A 40 7.52 14.73 7.33
C LEU A 40 8.75 14.83 6.40
N PRO A 41 9.93 14.34 6.83
CA PRO A 41 11.11 14.30 5.96
C PRO A 41 10.84 13.46 4.71
N THR A 42 10.93 14.09 3.54
CA THR A 42 10.75 13.44 2.22
C THR A 42 11.99 12.71 1.70
N GLU A 43 13.08 12.65 2.49
CA GLU A 43 14.33 11.98 2.09
C GLU A 43 14.20 10.45 2.07
N GLU A 44 13.16 9.88 2.68
CA GLU A 44 12.89 8.45 2.62
C GLU A 44 12.23 8.06 1.29
N LYS A 45 12.91 7.17 0.54
CA LYS A 45 12.29 6.48 -0.60
C LYS A 45 11.03 5.77 -0.13
N PHE A 46 9.90 6.03 -0.81
CA PHE A 46 8.65 5.32 -0.51
C PHE A 46 8.87 3.82 -0.62
N ALA A 47 8.53 3.12 0.45
CA ALA A 47 8.79 1.71 0.57
C ALA A 47 7.52 0.97 0.96
N LEU A 48 6.97 0.22 0.01
CA LEU A 48 5.79 -0.62 0.20
C LEU A 48 6.19 -1.98 0.73
N SER A 49 5.46 -2.51 1.71
CA SER A 49 5.59 -3.92 2.06
C SER A 49 5.08 -4.79 0.92
N ARG A 50 6.00 -5.49 0.24
CA ARG A 50 5.65 -6.52 -0.74
C ARG A 50 4.81 -7.63 -0.11
N THR A 51 5.10 -7.99 1.15
CA THR A 51 4.36 -9.02 1.89
C THR A 51 2.88 -8.67 2.02
N ILE A 52 2.56 -7.43 2.40
CA ILE A 52 1.17 -6.98 2.52
C ILE A 52 0.50 -6.88 1.14
N MET A 53 1.21 -6.32 0.15
CA MET A 53 0.70 -6.19 -1.22
C MET A 53 0.36 -7.56 -1.83
N ASP A 54 1.29 -8.51 -1.76
CA ASP A 54 1.13 -9.85 -2.32
C ASP A 54 -0.03 -10.60 -1.66
N TYR A 55 -0.20 -10.44 -0.34
CA TYR A 55 -1.34 -10.98 0.39
C TYR A 55 -2.66 -10.39 -0.14
N VAL A 56 -2.77 -9.07 -0.23
CA VAL A 56 -3.99 -8.40 -0.72
C VAL A 56 -4.32 -8.78 -2.16
N LEU A 57 -3.30 -8.88 -3.02
CA LEU A 57 -3.46 -9.30 -4.41
C LEU A 57 -3.94 -10.76 -4.51
N ARG A 58 -3.40 -11.65 -3.67
CA ARG A 58 -3.76 -13.07 -3.64
C ARG A 58 -5.16 -13.30 -3.08
N GLU A 59 -5.44 -12.75 -1.89
CA GLU A 59 -6.73 -12.94 -1.20
C GLU A 59 -7.86 -12.09 -1.82
N LYS A 60 -7.52 -11.06 -2.60
CA LYS A 60 -8.47 -10.11 -3.20
C LYS A 60 -9.38 -9.45 -2.16
N GLN A 61 -8.86 -9.26 -0.95
CA GLN A 61 -9.53 -8.62 0.18
C GLN A 61 -8.63 -7.52 0.75
N GLY A 62 -9.26 -6.43 1.21
CA GLY A 62 -8.54 -5.35 1.88
C GLY A 62 -8.11 -5.77 3.28
N VAL A 63 -6.95 -5.28 3.72
CA VAL A 63 -6.44 -5.50 5.07
C VAL A 63 -6.21 -4.16 5.76
N LEU A 64 -6.58 -4.13 7.04
CA LEU A 64 -6.15 -3.13 7.99
C LEU A 64 -5.27 -3.82 9.02
N VAL A 65 -4.15 -3.18 9.34
CA VAL A 65 -3.10 -3.70 10.20
C VAL A 65 -2.73 -2.60 11.19
N SER A 66 -2.93 -2.87 12.49
CA SER A 66 -2.59 -1.93 13.56
C SER A 66 -1.19 -2.19 14.15
N ASP A 67 -0.66 -3.40 13.98
CA ASP A 67 0.74 -3.71 14.27
C ASP A 67 1.24 -4.74 13.25
N ALA A 68 1.91 -4.25 12.22
CA ALA A 68 2.39 -5.13 11.15
C ALA A 68 3.53 -6.05 11.59
N ALA A 69 4.26 -5.73 12.66
CA ALA A 69 5.33 -6.57 13.17
C ALA A 69 4.78 -7.78 13.95
N GLN A 70 3.63 -7.64 14.59
CA GLN A 70 2.96 -8.70 15.38
C GLN A 70 1.84 -9.42 14.61
N ASP A 71 1.50 -8.97 13.39
CA ASP A 71 0.44 -9.61 12.60
C ASP A 71 0.89 -10.97 12.04
N GLU A 72 0.26 -12.04 12.51
CA GLU A 72 0.55 -13.43 12.12
C GLU A 72 0.45 -13.65 10.60
N ARG A 73 -0.34 -12.84 9.88
CA ARG A 73 -0.48 -12.96 8.41
C ARG A 73 0.79 -12.57 7.66
N PHE A 74 1.64 -11.73 8.27
CA PHE A 74 2.81 -11.14 7.59
C PHE A 74 4.16 -11.50 8.22
N ASN A 75 4.15 -12.25 9.34
CA ASN A 75 5.32 -12.88 9.97
C ASN A 75 6.56 -11.98 9.94
N ALA A 76 6.46 -10.78 10.53
CA ALA A 76 7.48 -9.73 10.56
C ALA A 76 8.39 -9.71 9.32
N GLY A 77 7.81 -9.77 8.12
CA GLY A 77 8.57 -9.90 6.89
C GLY A 77 9.63 -8.81 6.80
N GLN A 78 10.80 -9.09 6.18
CA GLN A 78 11.92 -8.15 6.14
C GLN A 78 11.53 -6.74 5.67
N SER A 79 10.50 -6.63 4.83
CA SER A 79 9.96 -5.34 4.36
C SER A 79 9.22 -4.54 5.45
N ILE A 80 8.46 -5.18 6.33
CA ILE A 80 7.72 -4.51 7.41
C ILE A 80 8.69 -3.89 8.41
N VAL A 81 9.67 -4.67 8.84
CA VAL A 81 10.70 -4.24 9.80
C VAL A 81 11.58 -3.16 9.19
N ARG A 82 12.05 -3.35 7.95
CA ARG A 82 12.97 -2.42 7.29
C ARG A 82 12.36 -1.05 7.01
N PHE A 83 11.04 -0.98 6.79
CA PHE A 83 10.36 0.28 6.44
C PHE A 83 9.59 0.89 7.60
N GLY A 84 9.77 0.35 8.81
CA GLY A 84 9.15 0.86 10.03
C GLY A 84 7.62 0.92 9.95
N ILE A 85 7.01 -0.04 9.25
CA ILE A 85 5.55 -0.07 9.07
C ILE A 85 4.94 -0.51 10.39
N ARG A 86 4.32 0.43 11.12
CA ARG A 86 3.56 0.14 12.35
C ARG A 86 2.13 -0.20 12.00
N GLU A 87 1.48 0.70 11.28
CA GLU A 87 0.11 0.58 10.83
C GLU A 87 0.05 0.67 9.30
N ALA A 88 -0.87 -0.09 8.70
CA ALA A 88 -1.08 -0.07 7.26
C ALA A 88 -2.51 -0.45 6.90
N MET A 89 -3.05 0.23 5.89
CA MET A 89 -4.24 -0.20 5.17
C MET A 89 -3.82 -0.50 3.74
N CYS A 90 -4.22 -1.65 3.20
CA CYS A 90 -3.98 -1.99 1.81
C CYS A 90 -5.23 -2.63 1.20
N VAL A 91 -5.71 -2.09 0.07
CA VAL A 91 -6.99 -2.45 -0.53
C VAL A 91 -6.81 -2.76 -2.02
N PRO A 92 -7.35 -3.89 -2.52
CA PRO A 92 -7.26 -4.22 -3.93
C PRO A 92 -8.25 -3.40 -4.75
N MET A 93 -7.77 -2.76 -5.80
CA MET A 93 -8.60 -2.05 -6.78
C MET A 93 -9.06 -3.03 -7.84
N LYS A 94 -10.30 -3.49 -7.70
CA LYS A 94 -10.92 -4.44 -8.63
C LYS A 94 -11.45 -3.72 -9.87
N GLY A 95 -10.99 -4.15 -11.03
CA GLY A 95 -11.65 -3.90 -12.30
C GLY A 95 -12.79 -4.89 -12.54
N ARG A 96 -13.37 -4.84 -13.74
CA ARG A 96 -14.51 -5.70 -14.12
C ARG A 96 -14.17 -7.20 -14.11
N HIS A 97 -12.95 -7.55 -14.49
CA HIS A 97 -12.53 -8.95 -14.66
C HIS A 97 -11.33 -9.32 -13.76
N GLU A 98 -10.51 -8.33 -13.38
CA GLU A 98 -9.25 -8.56 -12.69
C GLU A 98 -8.89 -7.41 -11.74
N THR A 99 -7.94 -7.65 -10.84
CA THR A 99 -7.39 -6.61 -9.97
C THR A 99 -6.45 -5.71 -10.75
N LEU A 100 -6.79 -4.44 -10.88
CA LEU A 100 -6.01 -3.45 -11.64
C LEU A 100 -4.89 -2.83 -10.82
N GLY A 101 -4.95 -2.91 -9.49
CA GLY A 101 -3.95 -2.31 -8.62
C GLY A 101 -4.25 -2.48 -7.14
N VAL A 102 -3.46 -1.80 -6.32
CA VAL A 102 -3.65 -1.67 -4.87
C VAL A 102 -3.42 -0.23 -4.43
N VAL A 103 -4.04 0.15 -3.32
CA VAL A 103 -3.78 1.40 -2.58
C VAL A 103 -3.54 1.09 -1.12
#